data_AF-A0A166EIU7-F1
#
_entry.id   AF-A0A166EIU7-F1
#
_cell.length_a   1.000
_cell.length_b   1.000
_cell.length_c   1.000
_cell.angle_alpha   90.00
_cell.angle_beta   90.00
_cell.angle_gamma   90.00
#
_symmetry.space_group_name_H-M   'P 1'
#
loop_
_entity.id
_entity.type
_entity.pdbx_description
1 polymer ?
#
loop_
_entity_poly.entity_id
_entity_poly.type
_entity_poly.pdbx_seq_one_letter_code
_entity_poly.pdbx_strand_id
1 'polypeptide(L)'
;MVLWIMNALSPQVVRERLMSGDSVFQKRMVEYLETAHQGEFCEDNHIGVRDRVAEASSLPDYADPTHTMPESAPPPCKVENCQDCECCDGLRGWWVRLKDVVNDLLLKSNMHTCINAKCRPKGQIDCKSRFPRDTFAQTLLDTGTGALTMKKGDPDMNTFNYIMTYLLRCNSDVTSLLSGTAMKAVVAYVTEYITKTGLKTYHVFDIIRSVF
;
A
#
# COMPACT_ATOMS: atom_id res chain seq x y z
N MET A 1 13.99 -3.34 4.79
CA MET A 1 13.80 -4.63 5.48
C MET A 1 13.41 -5.65 4.43
N VAL A 2 14.07 -6.81 4.40
CA VAL A 2 13.69 -7.93 3.52
C VAL A 2 13.18 -9.05 4.42
N LEU A 3 11.96 -9.53 4.14
CA LEU A 3 11.35 -10.63 4.88
C LEU A 3 11.28 -11.85 3.98
N TRP A 4 11.78 -12.99 4.48
CA TRP A 4 11.62 -14.28 3.83
C TRP A 4 10.45 -15.03 4.47
N ILE A 5 9.43 -15.33 3.67
CA ILE A 5 8.26 -16.08 4.14
C ILE A 5 8.51 -17.56 3.86
N MET A 6 8.64 -18.35 4.92
CA MET A 6 8.80 -19.80 4.80
C MET A 6 7.63 -20.40 4.02
N ASN A 7 7.92 -21.32 3.09
CA ASN A 7 6.94 -21.96 2.19
C ASN A 7 6.26 -21.01 1.17
N ALA A 8 6.77 -19.79 0.96
CA ALA A 8 6.31 -18.97 -0.15
C ALA A 8 6.63 -19.66 -1.49
N LEU A 9 5.63 -19.74 -2.36
CA LEU A 9 5.80 -20.26 -3.71
C LEU A 9 6.68 -19.31 -4.52
N SER A 10 7.52 -19.86 -5.41
CA SER A 10 8.26 -19.02 -6.35
C SER A 10 7.30 -18.33 -7.32
N PRO A 11 7.64 -17.14 -7.85
CA PRO A 11 6.78 -16.46 -8.83
C PRO A 11 6.45 -17.33 -10.06
N GLN A 12 7.39 -18.20 -10.45
CA GLN A 12 7.17 -19.16 -11.54
C GLN A 12 6.10 -20.20 -11.17
N VAL A 13 6.18 -20.81 -9.99
CA VAL A 13 5.19 -21.80 -9.53
C VAL A 13 3.81 -21.16 -9.36
N VAL A 14 3.75 -19.92 -8.84
CA VAL A 14 2.50 -19.16 -8.75
C VAL A 14 1.89 -18.99 -10.15
N ARG A 15 2.68 -18.54 -11.14
CA ARG A 15 2.21 -18.37 -12.52
C ARG A 15 1.72 -19.69 -13.13
N GLU A 16 2.48 -20.78 -12.99
CA GLU A 16 2.10 -22.08 -13.53
C GLU A 16 0.77 -22.57 -12.95
N ARG A 17 0.53 -22.40 -11.64
CA ARG A 17 -0.73 -22.77 -11.00
C ARG A 17 -1.89 -21.84 -11.33
N LEU A 18 -1.64 -20.54 -11.52
CA LEU A 18 -2.65 -19.62 -12.05
C LEU A 18 -3.07 -20.02 -13.46
N MET A 19 -2.12 -20.49 -14.28
CA MET A 19 -2.35 -20.86 -15.68
C MET A 19 -2.90 -22.29 -15.85
N SER A 20 -2.80 -23.15 -14.84
CA SER A 20 -3.25 -24.55 -14.91
C SER A 20 -4.77 -24.72 -14.84
N GLY A 21 -5.53 -23.62 -14.67
CA GLY A 21 -6.98 -23.67 -14.48
C GLY A 21 -7.41 -24.15 -13.08
N ASP A 22 -6.50 -24.16 -12.10
CA ASP A 22 -6.82 -24.47 -10.71
C ASP A 22 -7.63 -23.31 -10.09
N SER A 23 -8.96 -23.41 -10.18
CA SER A 23 -9.88 -22.38 -9.71
C SER A 23 -9.79 -22.13 -8.21
N VAL A 24 -9.45 -23.14 -7.42
CA VAL A 24 -9.28 -23.03 -5.96
C VAL A 24 -8.04 -22.21 -5.66
N PHE A 25 -6.92 -22.51 -6.32
CA PHE A 25 -5.70 -21.74 -6.17
C PHE A 25 -5.85 -20.30 -6.66
N GLN A 26 -6.46 -20.10 -7.84
CA GLN A 26 -6.73 -18.76 -8.38
C GLN A 26 -7.53 -17.91 -7.40
N LYS A 27 -8.64 -18.44 -6.88
CA LYS A 27 -9.48 -17.74 -5.92
C LYS A 27 -8.71 -17.38 -4.64
N ARG A 28 -8.01 -18.34 -4.04
CA ARG A 28 -7.21 -18.09 -2.82
C ARG A 28 -6.08 -17.09 -3.05
N MET A 29 -5.45 -17.11 -4.23
CA MET A 29 -4.40 -16.16 -4.58
C MET A 29 -4.97 -14.74 -4.74
N VAL A 30 -6.13 -14.60 -5.37
CA VAL A 30 -6.84 -13.32 -5.47
C VAL A 30 -7.21 -12.81 -4.09
N GLU A 31 -7.86 -13.63 -3.25
CA GLU A 31 -8.22 -13.26 -1.87
C GLU A 31 -6.99 -12.80 -1.07
N TYR A 32 -5.89 -13.56 -1.14
CA TYR A 32 -4.63 -13.19 -0.49
C TYR A 32 -4.10 -11.84 -1.00
N LEU A 33 -4.01 -11.64 -2.31
CA LEU A 33 -3.46 -10.41 -2.86
C LEU A 33 -4.36 -9.20 -2.59
N GLU A 34 -5.68 -9.35 -2.63
CA GLU A 34 -6.63 -8.29 -2.28
C GLU A 34 -6.58 -7.94 -0.79
N THR A 35 -6.14 -8.84 0.09
CA THR A 35 -5.85 -8.49 1.50
C THR A 35 -4.53 -7.73 1.67
N ALA A 36 -3.61 -7.85 0.70
CA ALA A 36 -2.31 -7.21 0.72
C ALA A 36 -2.27 -5.88 -0.06
N HIS A 37 -3.10 -5.74 -1.11
CA HIS A 37 -3.08 -4.64 -2.06
C HIS A 37 -4.50 -4.09 -2.23
N GLN A 38 -4.70 -2.86 -1.76
CA GLN A 38 -5.96 -2.13 -1.92
C GLN A 38 -5.73 -0.85 -2.71
N GLY A 39 -6.76 -0.43 -3.44
CA GLY A 39 -6.71 0.76 -4.30
C GLY A 39 -7.97 1.60 -4.19
N GLU A 40 -8.67 1.52 -3.06
CA GLU A 40 -9.91 2.21 -2.74
C GLU A 40 -10.07 2.36 -1.21
N PHE A 41 -10.90 3.31 -0.80
CA PHE A 41 -11.22 3.53 0.62
C PHE A 41 -11.89 2.31 1.26
N CYS A 42 -11.74 2.16 2.57
CA CYS A 42 -12.40 1.11 3.34
C CYS A 42 -13.91 1.36 3.38
N GLU A 43 -14.68 0.47 2.74
CA GLU A 43 -16.15 0.38 2.85
C GLU A 43 -16.90 1.70 2.54
N ASP A 44 -16.29 2.60 1.78
CA ASP A 44 -16.89 3.88 1.39
C ASP A 44 -16.26 4.40 0.09
N ASN A 45 -16.86 5.45 -0.47
CA ASN A 45 -16.35 6.17 -1.63
C ASN A 45 -15.66 7.47 -1.21
N HIS A 46 -14.95 8.09 -2.17
CA HIS A 46 -14.22 9.34 -1.95
C HIS A 46 -15.06 10.46 -1.34
N ILE A 47 -16.29 10.65 -1.82
CA ILE A 47 -17.17 11.76 -1.37
C ILE A 47 -17.58 11.52 0.09
N GLY A 48 -18.03 10.30 0.40
CA GLY A 48 -18.42 9.92 1.76
C GLY A 48 -17.27 10.06 2.76
N VAL A 49 -16.06 9.63 2.39
CA VAL A 49 -14.87 9.79 3.24
C VAL A 49 -14.53 11.26 3.43
N ARG A 50 -14.52 12.06 2.36
CA ARG A 50 -14.21 13.49 2.45
C ARG A 50 -15.17 14.22 3.38
N ASP A 51 -16.47 13.97 3.25
CA ASP A 51 -17.48 14.65 4.05
C ASP A 51 -17.38 14.23 5.53
N ARG A 52 -17.17 12.93 5.82
CA ARG A 52 -16.94 12.44 7.19
C ARG A 52 -15.66 12.99 7.82
N VAL A 53 -14.56 13.05 7.07
CA VAL A 53 -13.31 13.64 7.56
C VAL A 53 -13.47 15.14 7.79
N ALA A 54 -14.20 15.84 6.91
CA ALA A 54 -14.49 17.26 7.10
C ALA A 54 -15.31 17.51 8.38
N GLU A 55 -16.35 16.70 8.62
CA GLU A 55 -17.14 16.74 9.85
C GLU A 55 -16.28 16.45 11.08
N ALA A 56 -15.54 15.33 11.07
CA ALA A 56 -14.66 14.95 12.18
C ALA A 56 -13.62 16.04 12.48
N SER A 57 -12.97 16.59 11.44
CA SER A 57 -11.96 17.63 11.58
C SER A 57 -12.47 18.99 12.09
N SER A 58 -13.79 19.19 12.11
CA SER A 58 -14.42 20.36 12.73
C SER A 58 -14.64 20.23 14.23
N LEU A 59 -14.55 19.00 14.77
CA LEU A 59 -14.73 18.73 16.19
C LEU A 59 -13.49 19.13 17.01
N PRO A 60 -13.66 19.68 18.22
CA PRO A 60 -12.56 20.18 19.04
C PRO A 60 -11.61 19.08 19.56
N ASP A 61 -12.07 17.84 19.62
CA ASP A 61 -11.32 16.65 20.06
C ASP A 61 -10.62 15.92 18.90
N TYR A 62 -10.77 16.40 17.66
CA TYR A 62 -10.11 15.81 16.51
C TYR A 62 -8.59 16.01 16.57
N ALA A 63 -7.87 14.90 16.38
CA ALA A 63 -6.43 14.90 16.18
C ALA A 63 -6.10 14.31 14.81
N ASP A 64 -5.35 15.07 14.01
CA ASP A 64 -4.94 14.61 12.68
C ASP A 64 -4.14 13.31 12.79
N PRO A 65 -4.59 12.21 12.14
CA PRO A 65 -3.91 10.93 12.27
C PRO A 65 -2.50 10.93 11.66
N THR A 66 -2.18 11.87 10.76
CA THR A 66 -0.81 12.02 10.23
C THR A 66 0.17 12.57 11.27
N HIS A 67 -0.33 13.14 12.39
CA HIS A 67 0.47 13.75 13.46
C HIS A 67 0.38 12.99 14.80
N THR A 68 -0.29 11.84 14.83
CA THR A 68 -0.47 11.04 16.04
C THR A 68 0.08 9.63 15.87
N MET A 69 0.35 8.95 16.99
CA MET A 69 0.80 7.56 16.99
C MET A 69 -0.39 6.60 16.82
N PRO A 70 -0.18 5.41 16.22
CA PRO A 70 -1.21 4.38 16.16
C PRO A 70 -1.58 3.82 17.53
N GLU A 71 -2.89 3.72 17.77
CA GLU A 71 -3.43 3.04 18.94
C GLU A 71 -3.22 1.54 18.79
N SER A 72 -2.69 0.92 19.84
CA SER A 72 -2.53 -0.53 19.86
C SER A 72 -3.89 -1.22 19.96
N ALA A 73 -4.05 -2.34 19.26
CA ALA A 73 -5.24 -3.16 19.38
C ALA A 73 -5.41 -3.66 20.82
N PRO A 74 -6.64 -3.69 21.37
CA PRO A 74 -6.93 -4.35 22.63
C PRO A 74 -6.49 -5.83 22.60
N PRO A 75 -6.10 -6.41 23.75
CA PRO A 75 -5.71 -7.82 23.80
C PRO A 75 -6.87 -8.73 23.37
N PRO A 76 -6.57 -9.85 22.68
CA PRO A 76 -7.61 -10.79 22.28
C PRO A 76 -8.27 -11.43 23.51
N CYS A 77 -9.52 -11.85 23.35
CA CYS A 77 -10.20 -12.61 24.39
C CYS A 77 -9.47 -13.93 24.66
N LYS A 78 -9.31 -14.27 25.94
CA LYS A 78 -8.66 -15.53 26.38
C LYS A 78 -9.54 -16.75 26.13
N VAL A 79 -10.84 -16.54 25.94
CA VAL A 79 -11.82 -17.60 25.70
C VAL A 79 -11.95 -17.81 24.19
N GLU A 80 -11.66 -19.03 23.74
CA GLU A 80 -11.84 -19.40 22.34
C GLU A 80 -13.30 -19.23 21.90
N ASN A 81 -13.50 -18.65 20.72
CA ASN A 81 -14.83 -18.41 20.11
C ASN A 81 -15.80 -17.57 20.97
N CYS A 82 -15.29 -16.76 21.90
CA CYS A 82 -16.12 -15.81 22.63
C CYS A 82 -16.59 -14.67 21.71
N GLN A 83 -17.90 -14.39 21.69
CA GLN A 83 -18.50 -13.36 20.82
C GLN A 83 -19.11 -12.18 21.60
N ASP A 84 -19.52 -12.41 22.85
CA ASP A 84 -20.32 -11.46 23.64
C ASP A 84 -19.62 -11.09 24.96
N CYS A 85 -18.47 -10.41 24.85
CA CYS A 85 -17.80 -9.84 26.02
C CYS A 85 -17.15 -8.49 25.69
N GLU A 86 -16.86 -7.72 26.74
CA GLU A 86 -16.26 -6.39 26.64
C GLU A 86 -14.93 -6.39 25.87
N CYS A 87 -14.11 -7.44 25.99
CA CYS A 87 -12.86 -7.56 25.22
C CYS A 87 -13.13 -7.74 23.71
N CYS A 88 -14.11 -8.56 23.36
CA CYS A 88 -14.50 -8.77 21.96
C CYS A 88 -15.15 -7.51 21.37
N ASP A 89 -15.96 -6.80 22.15
CA ASP A 89 -16.54 -5.50 21.77
C ASP A 89 -15.47 -4.45 21.55
N GLY A 90 -14.49 -4.36 22.47
CA GLY A 90 -13.36 -3.46 22.35
C GLY A 90 -12.53 -3.72 21.09
N LEU A 91 -12.25 -5.00 20.79
CA LEU A 91 -11.52 -5.39 19.59
C LEU A 91 -12.32 -5.11 18.31
N ARG A 92 -13.62 -5.41 18.28
CA ARG A 92 -14.51 -5.08 17.16
C ARG A 92 -14.56 -3.57 16.92
N GLY A 93 -14.72 -2.79 17.99
CA GLY A 93 -14.72 -1.33 17.92
C GLY A 93 -13.38 -0.77 17.44
N TRP A 94 -12.25 -1.38 17.83
CA TRP A 94 -10.93 -1.01 17.33
C TRP A 94 -10.79 -1.25 15.82
N TRP A 95 -11.29 -2.37 15.30
CA TRP A 95 -11.28 -2.62 13.85
C TRP A 95 -12.11 -1.61 13.06
N VAL A 96 -13.26 -1.17 13.59
CA VAL A 96 -14.06 -0.10 12.98
C VAL A 96 -13.27 1.21 12.96
N ARG A 97 -12.73 1.63 14.12
CA ARG A 97 -11.91 2.85 14.22
C ARG A 97 -10.67 2.80 13.33
N LEU A 98 -10.05 1.64 13.17
CA LEU A 98 -8.90 1.47 12.27
C LEU A 98 -9.28 1.85 10.83
N LYS A 99 -10.45 1.41 10.33
CA LYS A 99 -10.90 1.75 8.98
C LYS A 99 -11.13 3.24 8.82
N ASP A 100 -11.75 3.89 9.80
CA ASP A 100 -12.00 5.33 9.79
C ASP A 100 -10.68 6.13 9.78
N VAL A 101 -9.73 5.76 10.65
CA VAL A 101 -8.40 6.36 10.70
C VAL A 101 -7.64 6.15 9.40
N VAL A 102 -7.70 4.95 8.81
CA VAL A 102 -7.07 4.65 7.52
C VAL A 102 -7.69 5.51 6.42
N ASN A 103 -9.01 5.63 6.34
CA ASN A 103 -9.67 6.48 5.34
C ASN A 103 -9.24 7.95 5.43
N ASP A 104 -9.12 8.49 6.65
CA ASP A 104 -8.60 9.84 6.88
C ASP A 104 -7.14 9.98 6.42
N LEU A 105 -6.27 9.04 6.84
CA LEU A 105 -4.88 8.98 6.38
C LEU A 105 -4.76 8.91 4.85
N LEU A 106 -5.60 8.10 4.20
CA LEU A 106 -5.59 7.95 2.75
C LEU A 106 -5.95 9.26 2.06
N LEU A 107 -7.02 9.92 2.53
CA LEU A 107 -7.48 11.18 1.98
C LEU A 107 -6.40 12.26 2.07
N LYS A 108 -5.70 12.34 3.21
CA LYS A 108 -4.66 13.35 3.46
C LYS A 108 -3.32 13.05 2.80
N SER A 109 -2.93 11.77 2.70
CA SER A 109 -1.54 11.40 2.39
C SER A 109 -1.34 10.44 1.22
N ASN A 110 -2.38 9.68 0.78
CA ASN A 110 -2.28 8.74 -0.35
C ASN A 110 -2.98 9.19 -1.63
N MET A 111 -3.73 10.29 -1.59
CA MET A 111 -4.39 10.85 -2.76
C MET A 111 -3.44 11.71 -3.59
N HIS A 112 -3.49 11.52 -4.90
CA HIS A 112 -2.84 12.39 -5.86
C HIS A 112 -3.71 13.61 -6.13
N THR A 113 -3.14 14.79 -5.92
CA THR A 113 -3.69 16.02 -6.49
C THR A 113 -2.72 16.51 -7.55
N CYS A 114 -3.17 16.54 -8.81
CA CYS A 114 -2.31 16.92 -9.91
C CYS A 114 -2.03 18.43 -9.87
N ILE A 115 -0.86 18.81 -9.36
CA ILE A 115 -0.43 20.21 -9.34
C ILE A 115 0.34 20.50 -10.64
N ASN A 116 -0.23 21.34 -11.51
CA ASN A 116 0.31 21.65 -12.85
C ASN A 116 1.80 21.98 -12.85
N ALA A 117 2.28 22.81 -11.92
CA ALA A 117 3.68 23.21 -11.86
C ALA A 117 4.67 22.06 -11.53
N LYS A 118 4.24 21.03 -10.80
CA LYS A 118 5.10 19.91 -10.35
C LYS A 118 4.91 18.65 -11.17
N CYS A 119 3.66 18.31 -11.48
CA CYS A 119 3.30 17.05 -12.13
C CYS A 119 3.19 17.16 -13.65
N ARG A 120 2.91 18.37 -14.17
CA ARG A 120 2.79 18.66 -15.61
C ARG A 120 3.67 19.86 -16.01
N PRO A 121 4.98 19.84 -15.71
CA PRO A 121 5.85 20.94 -16.07
C PRO A 121 5.82 21.15 -17.60
N LYS A 122 5.73 22.41 -18.03
CA LYS A 122 5.76 22.83 -19.45
C LYS A 122 4.62 22.28 -20.32
N GLY A 123 3.41 22.17 -19.79
CA GLY A 123 2.23 21.83 -20.60
C GLY A 123 2.18 20.37 -21.04
N GLN A 124 2.91 19.48 -20.36
CA GLN A 124 2.75 18.03 -20.54
C GLN A 124 1.28 17.64 -20.31
N ILE A 125 0.72 16.91 -21.27
CA ILE A 125 -0.64 16.38 -21.20
C ILE A 125 -0.72 15.31 -20.10
N ASP A 126 0.29 14.44 -20.05
CA ASP A 126 0.35 13.33 -19.11
C ASP A 126 0.98 13.74 -17.78
N CYS A 127 0.40 13.24 -16.68
CA CYS A 127 0.98 13.40 -15.36
C CYS A 127 2.30 12.62 -15.25
N LYS A 128 3.38 13.28 -14.82
CA LYS A 128 4.67 12.63 -14.55
C LYS A 128 4.56 11.44 -13.59
N SER A 129 3.63 11.52 -12.64
CA SER A 129 3.35 10.47 -11.66
C SER A 129 2.38 9.39 -12.19
N ARG A 130 2.00 9.45 -13.46
CA ARG A 130 1.14 8.48 -14.17
C ARG A 130 -0.26 8.34 -13.59
N PHE A 131 -0.86 9.47 -13.26
CA PHE A 131 -2.27 9.58 -12.87
C PHE A 131 -3.11 10.24 -13.98
N PRO A 132 -4.40 9.89 -14.11
CA PRO A 132 -5.10 8.85 -13.35
C PRO A 132 -4.62 7.44 -13.70
N ARG A 133 -4.71 6.50 -12.75
CA ARG A 133 -4.46 5.07 -13.00
C ARG A 133 -5.74 4.38 -13.48
N ASP A 134 -5.56 3.30 -14.24
CA ASP A 134 -6.68 2.44 -14.65
C ASP A 134 -7.40 1.84 -13.44
N THR A 135 -8.73 1.77 -13.51
CA THR A 135 -9.58 1.21 -12.45
C THR A 135 -10.21 -0.10 -12.90
N PHE A 136 -10.37 -1.02 -11.94
CA PHE A 136 -10.90 -2.36 -12.18
C PHE A 136 -11.80 -2.73 -11.00
N ALA A 137 -13.05 -3.10 -11.28
CA ALA A 137 -14.02 -3.45 -10.24
C ALA A 137 -13.67 -4.74 -9.48
N GLN A 138 -12.85 -5.60 -10.08
CA GLN A 138 -12.41 -6.87 -9.51
C GLN A 138 -10.99 -7.19 -10.00
N THR A 139 -10.27 -8.04 -9.28
CA THR A 139 -8.97 -8.54 -9.74
C THR A 139 -9.14 -9.44 -10.95
N LEU A 140 -8.37 -9.19 -12.01
CA LEU A 140 -8.44 -9.90 -13.28
C LEU A 140 -7.18 -10.73 -13.51
N LEU A 141 -7.35 -11.97 -13.98
CA LEU A 141 -6.26 -12.81 -14.47
C LEU A 141 -6.20 -12.72 -16.00
N ASP A 142 -5.07 -12.27 -16.52
CA ASP A 142 -4.75 -12.36 -17.95
C ASP A 142 -4.40 -13.81 -18.29
N THR A 143 -5.24 -14.47 -19.08
CA THR A 143 -5.08 -15.88 -19.48
C THR A 143 -3.97 -16.11 -20.50
N GLY A 144 -3.46 -15.07 -21.15
CA GLY A 144 -2.32 -15.18 -22.08
C GLY A 144 -0.98 -15.05 -21.36
N THR A 145 -0.91 -14.19 -20.34
CA THR A 145 0.36 -13.87 -19.65
C THR A 145 0.46 -14.42 -18.23
N GLY A 146 -0.64 -14.82 -17.62
CA GLY A 146 -0.72 -15.20 -16.21
C GLY A 146 -0.57 -14.01 -15.25
N ALA A 147 -0.64 -12.78 -15.76
CA ALA A 147 -0.55 -11.58 -14.95
C ALA A 147 -1.87 -11.32 -14.20
N LEU A 148 -1.76 -10.85 -12.96
CA LEU A 148 -2.89 -10.42 -12.15
C LEU A 148 -2.95 -8.89 -12.14
N THR A 149 -4.08 -8.35 -12.59
CA THR A 149 -4.41 -6.93 -12.49
C THR A 149 -5.30 -6.75 -11.28
N MET A 150 -4.79 -6.09 -10.24
CA MET A 150 -5.50 -5.93 -8.97
C MET A 150 -6.74 -5.05 -9.09
N LYS A 151 -7.77 -5.36 -8.30
CA LYS A 151 -8.92 -4.47 -8.08
C LYS A 151 -8.43 -3.07 -7.71
N LYS A 152 -9.06 -2.06 -8.32
CA LYS A 152 -8.75 -0.64 -8.09
C LYS A 152 -9.98 0.23 -8.28
N GLY A 153 -10.45 0.84 -7.20
CA GLY A 153 -11.66 1.69 -7.21
C GLY A 153 -11.36 3.18 -7.39
N ASP A 154 -10.21 3.67 -6.91
CA ASP A 154 -9.84 5.09 -7.01
C ASP A 154 -8.65 5.29 -7.97
N PRO A 155 -8.83 6.06 -9.06
CA PRO A 155 -7.80 6.29 -10.07
C PRO A 155 -6.65 7.17 -9.56
N ASP A 156 -6.92 8.06 -8.60
CA ASP A 156 -5.99 9.05 -8.07
C ASP A 156 -5.31 8.59 -6.77
N MET A 157 -5.54 7.35 -6.36
CA MET A 157 -4.90 6.75 -5.19
C MET A 157 -3.74 5.81 -5.59
N ASN A 158 -2.71 5.72 -4.76
CA ASN A 158 -1.75 4.60 -4.83
C ASN A 158 -2.41 3.26 -4.50
N THR A 159 -1.75 2.17 -4.88
CA THR A 159 -2.07 0.87 -4.29
C THR A 159 -1.38 0.82 -2.92
N PHE A 160 -2.05 0.36 -1.88
CA PHE A 160 -1.54 0.40 -0.52
C PHE A 160 -1.98 -0.83 0.27
N ASN A 161 -1.61 -0.88 1.54
CA ASN A 161 -2.06 -1.90 2.48
C ASN A 161 -2.69 -1.23 3.71
N TYR A 162 -3.91 -1.61 4.09
CA TYR A 162 -4.62 -1.00 5.23
C TYR A 162 -3.79 -0.96 6.52
N ILE A 163 -3.12 -2.06 6.86
CA ILE A 163 -2.34 -2.17 8.09
C ILE A 163 -1.07 -1.33 7.98
N MET A 164 -0.38 -1.34 6.84
CA MET A 164 0.79 -0.49 6.64
C MET A 164 0.42 0.99 6.70
N THR A 165 -0.69 1.42 6.08
CA THR A 165 -1.15 2.80 6.16
C THR A 165 -1.44 3.20 7.59
N TYR A 166 -2.13 2.36 8.37
CA TYR A 166 -2.43 2.63 9.78
C TYR A 166 -1.16 2.79 10.64
N LEU A 167 -0.16 1.95 10.41
CA LEU A 167 1.09 1.93 11.19
C LEU A 167 2.06 3.04 10.77
N LEU A 168 2.21 3.27 9.46
CA LEU A 168 3.19 4.22 8.90
C LEU A 168 2.66 5.65 8.85
N ARG A 169 1.34 5.83 8.73
CA ARG A 169 0.65 7.14 8.75
C ARG A 169 1.15 8.13 7.70
N CYS A 170 1.63 7.60 6.58
CA CYS A 170 2.22 8.37 5.50
C CYS A 170 1.85 7.78 4.14
N ASN A 171 2.26 8.49 3.07
CA ASN A 171 2.15 7.99 1.71
C ASN A 171 2.81 6.61 1.59
N SER A 172 2.06 5.64 1.06
CA SER A 172 2.58 4.31 0.73
C SER A 172 2.18 3.92 -0.70
N ASP A 173 3.03 3.09 -1.32
CA ASP A 173 2.77 2.47 -2.62
C ASP A 173 3.23 1.01 -2.57
N VAL A 174 2.27 0.09 -2.63
CA VAL A 174 2.47 -1.36 -2.52
C VAL A 174 2.26 -1.97 -3.89
N THR A 175 3.31 -2.58 -4.44
CA THR A 175 3.29 -3.20 -5.76
C THR A 175 3.63 -4.68 -5.67
N SER A 176 2.79 -5.51 -6.29
CA SER A 176 3.03 -6.95 -6.42
C SER A 176 4.03 -7.24 -7.54
N LEU A 177 5.15 -7.90 -7.21
CA LEU A 177 6.22 -8.24 -8.15
C LEU A 177 6.26 -9.76 -8.42
N LEU A 178 5.19 -10.30 -8.99
CA LEU A 178 5.06 -11.73 -9.33
C LEU A 178 5.73 -12.12 -10.66
N SER A 179 6.47 -11.20 -11.28
CA SER A 179 7.25 -11.47 -12.49
C SER A 179 8.74 -11.40 -12.18
N GLY A 180 9.49 -12.43 -12.59
CA GLY A 180 10.94 -12.44 -12.47
C GLY A 180 11.60 -11.25 -13.20
N THR A 181 11.02 -10.80 -14.31
CA THR A 181 11.49 -9.61 -15.04
C THR A 181 11.24 -8.34 -14.24
N ALA A 182 10.04 -8.20 -13.65
CA ALA A 182 9.72 -7.04 -12.81
C ALA A 182 10.62 -6.98 -11.57
N MET A 183 10.87 -8.13 -10.93
CA MET A 183 11.78 -8.23 -9.80
C MET A 183 13.22 -7.83 -10.19
N LYS A 184 13.74 -8.34 -11.30
CA LYS A 184 15.07 -7.95 -11.81
C LYS A 184 15.17 -6.46 -12.08
N ALA A 185 14.15 -5.87 -12.70
CA ALA A 185 14.10 -4.44 -12.97
C ALA A 185 14.11 -3.60 -11.68
N VAL A 186 13.32 -3.99 -10.68
CA VAL A 186 13.28 -3.30 -9.38
C VAL A 186 14.60 -3.46 -8.63
N VAL A 187 15.18 -4.66 -8.58
CA VAL A 187 16.49 -4.88 -7.96
C VAL A 187 17.57 -4.05 -8.65
N ALA A 188 17.60 -4.01 -9.97
CA ALA A 188 18.52 -3.17 -10.74
C ALA A 188 18.32 -1.68 -10.43
N TYR A 189 17.06 -1.20 -10.41
CA TYR A 189 16.73 0.19 -10.10
C TYR A 189 17.16 0.59 -8.69
N VAL A 190 16.84 -0.23 -7.68
CA VAL A 190 17.21 0.00 -6.28
C VAL A 190 18.73 -0.03 -6.14
N THR A 191 19.40 -0.97 -6.80
CA THR A 191 20.87 -1.04 -6.81
C THR A 191 21.46 0.20 -7.46
N GLU A 192 20.96 0.64 -8.61
CA GLU A 192 21.40 1.87 -9.27
C GLU A 192 21.19 3.08 -8.36
N TYR A 193 20.06 3.16 -7.67
CA TYR A 193 19.74 4.27 -6.77
C TYR A 193 20.66 4.31 -5.55
N ILE A 194 20.91 3.16 -4.92
CA ILE A 194 21.81 3.04 -3.75
C ILE A 194 23.26 3.29 -4.18
N THR A 195 23.68 2.76 -5.32
CA THR A 195 25.06 2.94 -5.84
C THR A 195 25.27 4.32 -6.47
N LYS A 196 24.21 5.10 -6.69
CA LYS A 196 24.27 6.48 -7.22
C LYS A 196 24.97 7.47 -6.29
N THR A 197 25.25 7.12 -5.04
CA THR A 197 26.14 7.91 -4.20
C THR A 197 27.58 7.77 -4.69
N GLY A 198 27.98 8.61 -5.63
CA GLY A 198 29.37 9.00 -5.71
C GLY A 198 29.79 9.55 -4.34
N LEU A 199 30.92 9.08 -3.80
CA LEU A 199 31.51 9.64 -2.58
C LEU A 199 31.53 11.15 -2.71
N LYS A 200 30.85 11.86 -1.79
CA LYS A 200 30.95 13.32 -1.74
C LYS A 200 32.42 13.67 -1.57
N THR A 201 32.91 14.69 -2.26
CA THR A 201 34.34 15.00 -2.36
C THR A 201 35.03 15.10 -0.99
N TYR A 202 34.34 15.58 0.05
CA TYR A 202 34.89 15.63 1.40
C TYR A 202 35.17 14.24 2.01
N HIS A 203 34.35 13.22 1.73
CA HIS A 203 34.65 11.85 2.16
C HIS A 203 35.88 11.28 1.45
N VAL A 204 36.10 11.65 0.18
CA VAL A 204 37.33 11.30 -0.54
C VAL A 204 38.54 11.98 0.10
N PHE A 205 38.44 13.25 0.46
CA PHE A 205 39.51 13.98 1.15
C PHE A 205 39.80 13.45 2.56
N ASP A 206 38.78 13.05 3.33
CA ASP A 206 38.97 12.40 4.64
C ASP A 206 39.68 11.04 4.51
N ILE A 207 39.36 10.27 3.47
CA ILE A 207 40.05 9.00 3.19
C ILE A 207 41.52 9.28 2.80
N ILE A 208 41.80 10.26 1.94
CA ILE A 208 43.18 10.63 1.60
C ILE A 208 43.95 11.09 2.84
N ARG A 209 43.37 11.93 3.71
CA ARG A 209 43.98 12.42 4.96
C ARG A 209 44.22 11.30 6.00
N SER A 210 43.46 10.22 5.95
CA SER A 210 43.65 9.09 6.87
C SER A 210 44.71 8.09 6.41
N VAL A 211 45.07 8.13 5.12
CA VAL A 211 46.10 7.27 4.52
C VAL A 211 47.45 7.98 4.39
N PHE A 212 47.46 9.30 4.23
CA PHE A 212 48.65 10.16 4.17
C PHE A 212 48.70 11.15 5.33
#